data_AF-A0A9D4QL66-F1
#
_entry.id   AF-A0A9D4QL66-F1
#
_cell.length_a   1.000
_cell.length_b   1.000
_cell.length_c   1.000
_cell.angle_alpha   90.00
_cell.angle_beta   90.00
_cell.angle_gamma   90.00
#
_symmetry.space_group_name_H-M   'P 1'
#
loop_
_entity.id
_entity.type
_entity.pdbx_description
1 polymer ?
#
loop_
_entity_poly.entity_id
_entity_poly.type
_entity_poly.pdbx_seq_one_letter_code
_entity_poly.pdbx_strand_id
1 'polypeptide(L)'
;MQQHMRLRSETIGEHRAKAEEVFRDLYSGTGDTAEQLGAEVSVPRMVARQMHRPNALGTPEEYYRRNIFIPYLDSLLSALDEKFGERNTPAFALLLLHPNALRKLSNEGFKKQLCEPVNKYFDFDNFDCEVELWRRSWMNTDFNGDPCIC
;
A
#
# COMPACT_ATOMS: atom_id res chain seq x y z
N MET A 1 -7.92 5.01 -6.58
CA MET A 1 -6.63 4.52 -6.02
C MET A 1 -6.77 4.13 -4.56
N GLN A 2 -7.23 5.01 -3.66
CA GLN A 2 -7.34 4.67 -2.23
C GLN A 2 -8.30 3.51 -1.90
N GLN A 3 -9.49 3.45 -2.53
CA GLN A 3 -10.45 2.35 -2.29
C GLN A 3 -9.86 0.96 -2.60
N HIS A 4 -9.15 0.85 -3.72
CA HIS A 4 -8.50 -0.40 -4.12
C HIS A 4 -7.33 -0.77 -3.20
N MET A 5 -6.59 0.21 -2.67
CA MET A 5 -5.55 -0.07 -1.66
C MET A 5 -6.14 -0.52 -0.32
N ARG A 6 -7.28 0.05 0.09
CA ARG A 6 -8.01 -0.40 1.30
C ARG A 6 -8.45 -1.85 1.18
N LEU A 7 -9.08 -2.21 0.06
CA LEU A 7 -9.50 -3.58 -0.20
C LEU A 7 -8.33 -4.57 -0.11
N ARG A 8 -7.17 -4.21 -0.67
CA ARG A 8 -5.95 -5.04 -0.57
C ARG A 8 -5.46 -5.18 0.86
N SER A 9 -5.43 -4.10 1.64
CA SER A 9 -5.06 -4.16 3.06
C SER A 9 -6.03 -5.03 3.86
N GLU A 10 -7.33 -4.96 3.57
CA GLU A 10 -8.36 -5.80 4.19
C GLU A 10 -8.12 -7.29 3.87
N THR A 11 -7.93 -7.64 2.59
CA THR A 11 -7.63 -9.03 2.19
C THR A 11 -6.36 -9.57 2.87
N ILE A 12 -5.29 -8.76 2.94
CA ILE A 12 -4.05 -9.16 3.62
C ILE A 12 -4.31 -9.33 5.13
N GLY A 13 -5.13 -8.47 5.72
CA GLY A 13 -5.58 -8.58 7.11
C GLY A 13 -6.36 -9.87 7.39
N GLU A 14 -7.25 -10.26 6.47
CA GLU A 14 -7.97 -11.53 6.54
C GLU A 14 -7.01 -12.73 6.45
N HIS A 15 -6.05 -12.69 5.52
CA HIS A 15 -5.02 -13.73 5.42
C HIS A 15 -4.17 -13.81 6.69
N ARG A 16 -3.89 -12.67 7.32
CA ARG A 16 -3.16 -12.60 8.59
C ARG A 16 -3.96 -13.14 9.77
N ALA A 17 -5.28 -12.94 9.77
CA ALA A 17 -6.18 -13.50 10.78
C ALA A 17 -6.34 -15.02 10.64
N LYS A 18 -6.38 -15.51 9.39
CA LYS A 18 -6.47 -16.94 9.05
C LYS A 18 -5.12 -17.55 8.65
N ALA A 19 -4.03 -17.05 9.25
CA ALA A 19 -2.67 -17.35 8.80
C ALA A 19 -2.30 -18.84 8.85
N GLU A 20 -2.98 -19.65 9.66
CA GLU A 20 -2.77 -21.10 9.68
C GLU A 20 -3.38 -21.79 8.46
N GLU A 21 -4.65 -21.54 8.16
CA GLU A 21 -5.36 -22.11 7.01
C GLU A 21 -4.69 -21.69 5.70
N VAL A 22 -4.47 -20.39 5.54
CA VAL A 22 -3.88 -19.83 4.31
C VAL A 22 -2.45 -20.32 4.10
N PHE A 23 -1.65 -20.43 5.17
CA PHE A 23 -0.29 -20.90 5.04
C PHE A 23 -0.22 -22.41 4.79
N ARG A 24 -1.14 -23.21 5.33
CA ARG A 24 -1.21 -24.65 5.07
C ARG A 24 -1.43 -24.93 3.59
N ASP A 25 -2.37 -24.21 2.98
CA ASP A 25 -2.63 -24.31 1.53
C ASP A 25 -1.39 -23.92 0.73
N LEU A 26 -0.73 -22.82 1.09
CA LEU A 26 0.53 -22.39 0.47
C LEU A 26 1.67 -23.42 0.65
N TYR A 27 1.77 -24.00 1.85
CA TYR A 27 2.82 -24.94 2.22
C TYR A 27 2.66 -26.29 1.51
N SER A 28 1.43 -26.72 1.22
CA SER A 28 1.16 -27.98 0.51
C SER A 28 1.92 -28.09 -0.81
N GLY A 29 2.06 -27.01 -1.57
CA GLY A 29 2.82 -26.97 -2.83
C GLY A 29 4.35 -26.96 -2.67
N THR A 30 4.86 -26.78 -1.45
CA THR A 30 6.30 -26.76 -1.18
C THR A 30 6.89 -28.17 -1.14
N GLY A 31 6.10 -29.18 -0.76
CA GLY A 31 6.53 -30.58 -0.76
C GLY A 31 6.90 -31.06 -2.15
N ASP A 32 5.99 -30.87 -3.12
CA ASP A 32 6.20 -31.25 -4.53
C ASP A 32 7.43 -30.54 -5.12
N THR A 33 7.61 -29.27 -4.81
CA THR A 33 8.76 -28.48 -5.29
C THR A 33 10.07 -28.98 -4.68
N ALA A 34 10.07 -29.32 -3.38
CA ALA A 34 11.25 -29.83 -2.71
C ALA A 34 11.64 -31.22 -3.23
N GLU A 35 10.66 -32.09 -3.48
CA GLU A 35 10.88 -33.41 -4.07
C GLU A 35 11.48 -33.32 -5.48
N GLN A 36 10.96 -32.42 -6.32
CA GLN A 36 11.53 -32.16 -7.66
C GLN A 36 12.99 -31.69 -7.61
N LEU A 37 13.37 -30.99 -6.55
CA LEU A 37 14.73 -30.49 -6.33
C LEU A 37 15.63 -31.50 -5.60
N GLY A 38 15.10 -32.68 -5.22
CA GLY A 38 15.82 -33.66 -4.40
C GLY A 38 16.17 -33.13 -3.00
N ALA A 39 15.40 -32.17 -2.49
CA ALA A 39 15.60 -31.50 -1.22
C ALA A 39 14.51 -31.89 -0.20
N GLU A 40 14.85 -31.84 1.08
CA GLU A 40 13.89 -32.00 2.18
C GLU A 40 13.59 -30.64 2.81
N VAL A 41 12.31 -30.32 2.99
CA VAL A 41 11.89 -29.12 3.72
C VAL A 41 12.13 -29.34 5.20
N SER A 42 13.22 -28.78 5.72
CA SER A 42 13.59 -28.85 7.13
C SER A 42 13.63 -27.47 7.77
N VAL A 43 13.54 -27.45 9.11
CA VAL A 43 13.75 -26.23 9.89
C VAL A 43 15.24 -25.89 9.87
N PRO A 44 15.63 -24.62 9.63
CA PRO A 44 17.02 -24.20 9.74
C PRO A 44 17.62 -24.53 11.10
N ARG A 45 18.94 -24.71 11.17
CA ARG A 45 19.64 -25.02 12.43
C ARG A 45 19.26 -24.03 13.53
N MET A 46 18.57 -24.50 14.56
CA MET A 46 18.26 -23.71 15.76
C MET A 46 19.39 -23.82 16.78
N VAL A 47 19.85 -22.69 17.30
CA VAL A 47 20.81 -22.64 18.41
C VAL A 47 20.06 -22.90 19.73
N ALA A 48 20.68 -23.64 20.66
CA ALA A 48 20.02 -24.09 21.89
C ALA A 48 19.47 -22.95 22.77
N ARG A 49 20.03 -21.74 22.66
CA ARG A 49 19.59 -20.56 23.40
C ARG A 49 19.63 -19.33 22.50
N GLN A 50 18.47 -18.74 22.24
CA GLN A 50 18.35 -17.40 21.67
C GLN A 50 17.88 -16.44 22.78
N MET A 51 18.49 -15.26 22.85
CA MET A 51 18.17 -14.27 23.91
C MET A 51 16.96 -13.39 23.58
N HIS A 52 16.71 -13.11 22.30
CA HIS A 52 15.72 -12.11 21.89
C HIS A 52 14.43 -12.71 21.32
N ARG A 53 14.46 -13.94 20.78
CA ARG A 53 13.27 -14.62 20.26
C ARG A 53 13.25 -16.06 20.79
N PRO A 54 12.13 -16.56 21.34
CA PRO A 54 12.03 -17.97 21.69
C PRO A 54 12.14 -18.82 20.41
N ASN A 55 12.85 -19.94 20.50
CA ASN A 55 12.91 -20.90 19.41
C ASN A 55 11.50 -21.39 19.12
N ALA A 56 11.05 -21.21 17.88
CA ALA A 56 9.79 -21.79 17.41
C ALA A 56 10.00 -23.30 17.20
N LEU A 57 9.85 -24.07 18.27
CA LEU A 57 9.75 -25.52 18.18
C LEU A 57 8.43 -25.87 17.47
N GLY A 58 8.49 -26.83 16.55
CA GLY A 58 7.34 -27.21 15.73
C GLY A 58 7.74 -27.92 14.44
N THR A 59 6.75 -28.23 13.61
CA THR A 59 6.99 -28.74 12.26
C THR A 59 7.64 -27.66 11.37
N PRO A 60 8.29 -28.01 10.25
CA PRO A 60 8.80 -27.01 9.31
C PRO A 60 7.72 -26.02 8.86
N GLU A 61 6.49 -26.48 8.64
CA GLU A 61 5.33 -25.62 8.35
C GLU A 61 5.09 -24.58 9.45
N GLU A 62 4.99 -25.01 10.72
CA GLU A 62 4.78 -24.11 11.85
C GLU A 62 5.92 -23.11 12.00
N TYR A 63 7.15 -23.56 11.78
CA TYR A 63 8.33 -22.73 11.85
C TYR A 63 8.28 -21.60 10.80
N TYR A 64 8.08 -21.94 9.53
CA TYR A 64 8.05 -20.95 8.45
C TYR A 64 6.85 -20.02 8.56
N ARG A 65 5.69 -20.53 9.01
CA ARG A 65 4.52 -19.70 9.29
C ARG A 65 4.80 -18.62 10.34
N ARG A 66 5.37 -19.01 11.49
CA ARG A 66 5.63 -18.09 12.62
C ARG A 66 6.79 -17.14 12.36
N ASN A 67 7.82 -17.59 11.64
CA ASN A 67 9.06 -16.84 11.50
C ASN A 67 9.14 -16.03 10.20
N ILE A 68 8.42 -16.43 9.14
CA ILE A 68 8.46 -15.76 7.84
C ILE A 68 7.09 -15.21 7.46
N PHE A 69 6.08 -16.08 7.33
CA PHE A 69 4.80 -15.68 6.76
C PHE A 69 4.07 -14.61 7.58
N ILE A 70 3.88 -14.86 8.87
CA ILE A 70 3.22 -13.90 9.77
C ILE A 70 3.98 -12.55 9.83
N PRO A 71 5.30 -12.52 10.11
CA PRO A 71 6.06 -11.27 10.12
C PRO A 71 6.03 -10.53 8.78
N TYR A 72 6.04 -11.26 7.65
CA TYR A 72 5.93 -10.66 6.34
C TYR A 72 4.59 -9.96 6.12
N LEU A 73 3.47 -10.62 6.46
CA LEU A 73 2.15 -10.02 6.37
C LEU A 73 2.02 -8.79 7.29
N ASP A 74 2.55 -8.86 8.51
CA ASP A 74 2.57 -7.73 9.45
C ASP A 74 3.37 -6.54 8.88
N SER A 75 4.56 -6.82 8.33
CA SER A 75 5.38 -5.80 7.67
C SER A 75 4.68 -5.20 6.45
N LEU A 76 3.98 -6.02 5.66
CA LEU A 76 3.28 -5.57 4.48
C LEU A 76 2.09 -4.68 4.84
N LEU A 77 1.31 -5.07 5.84
CA LEU A 77 0.22 -4.25 6.38
C LEU A 77 0.74 -2.91 6.91
N SER A 78 1.84 -2.93 7.66
CA SER A 78 2.46 -1.70 8.17
C SER A 78 2.93 -0.79 7.04
N ALA A 79 3.57 -1.35 6.00
CA ALA A 79 4.04 -0.57 4.86
C ALA A 79 2.87 0.02 4.04
N LEU A 80 1.76 -0.70 3.94
CA LEU A 80 0.54 -0.20 3.29
C LEU A 80 -0.10 0.92 4.10
N ASP A 81 -0.20 0.80 5.42
CA ASP A 81 -0.73 1.86 6.28
C ASP A 81 0.18 3.10 6.26
N GLU A 82 1.50 2.93 6.34
CA GLU A 82 2.45 4.04 6.28
C GLU A 82 2.35 4.82 4.98
N LYS A 83 2.10 4.16 3.85
CA LYS A 83 2.06 4.79 2.52
C LYS A 83 0.67 5.26 2.11
N PHE A 84 -0.38 4.56 2.50
CA PHE A 84 -1.76 4.79 2.03
C PHE A 84 -2.76 5.09 3.15
N GLY A 85 -2.30 5.21 4.39
CA GLY A 85 -3.11 5.62 5.51
C GLY A 85 -3.63 7.05 5.36
N GLU A 86 -4.65 7.39 6.13
CA GLU A 86 -5.37 8.68 6.06
C GLU A 86 -4.45 9.91 6.26
N ARG A 87 -3.32 9.71 6.92
CA ARG A 87 -2.30 10.75 7.12
C ARG A 87 -1.71 11.25 5.79
N ASN A 88 -1.69 10.40 4.75
CA ASN A 88 -1.17 10.74 3.44
C ASN A 88 -2.25 11.20 2.45
N THR A 89 -3.53 11.22 2.84
CA THR A 89 -4.65 11.73 2.02
C THR A 89 -4.38 13.11 1.40
N PRO A 90 -3.76 14.09 2.09
CA PRO A 90 -3.37 15.38 1.50
C PRO A 90 -2.39 15.27 0.33
N ALA A 91 -1.41 14.38 0.43
CA ALA A 91 -0.45 14.18 -0.65
C ALA A 91 -1.13 13.59 -1.89
N PHE A 92 -2.13 12.73 -1.71
CA PHE A 92 -2.95 12.24 -2.83
C PHE A 92 -3.88 13.31 -3.39
N ALA A 93 -4.38 14.23 -2.56
CA ALA A 93 -5.19 15.36 -3.02
C ALA A 93 -4.39 16.23 -4.00
N LEU A 94 -3.09 16.43 -3.78
CA LEU A 94 -2.22 17.17 -4.71
C LEU A 94 -2.15 16.57 -6.11
N LEU A 95 -2.42 15.27 -6.29
CA LEU A 95 -2.52 14.67 -7.63
C LEU A 95 -3.68 15.26 -8.46
N LEU A 96 -4.69 15.83 -7.80
CA LEU A 96 -5.80 16.52 -8.47
C LEU A 96 -5.37 17.86 -9.09
N LEU A 97 -4.17 18.39 -8.77
CA LEU A 97 -3.60 19.55 -9.43
C LEU A 97 -3.22 19.28 -10.89
N HIS A 98 -3.14 17.99 -11.28
CA HIS A 98 -2.90 17.64 -12.68
C HIS A 98 -3.99 18.28 -13.56
N PRO A 99 -3.64 18.98 -14.67
CA PRO A 99 -4.59 19.78 -15.44
C PRO A 99 -5.85 19.02 -15.89
N ASN A 100 -5.66 17.79 -16.39
CA ASN A 100 -6.77 16.93 -16.80
C ASN A 100 -7.69 16.50 -15.65
N ALA A 101 -7.19 16.37 -14.42
CA ALA A 101 -7.98 16.03 -13.25
C ALA A 101 -8.68 17.29 -12.71
N LEU A 102 -7.93 18.40 -12.58
CA LEU A 102 -8.40 19.69 -12.09
C LEU A 102 -9.57 20.25 -12.92
N ARG A 103 -9.51 20.09 -14.25
CA ARG A 103 -10.58 20.51 -15.18
C ARG A 103 -11.87 19.70 -15.01
N LYS A 104 -11.76 18.41 -14.67
CA LYS A 104 -12.91 17.50 -14.49
C LYS A 104 -13.52 17.58 -13.10
N LEU A 105 -12.81 18.19 -12.15
CA LEU A 105 -13.26 18.32 -10.77
C LEU A 105 -14.49 19.24 -10.72
N SER A 106 -15.50 18.89 -9.93
CA SER A 106 -16.63 19.79 -9.67
C SER A 106 -16.23 20.90 -8.69
N ASN A 107 -17.01 21.98 -8.60
CA ASN A 107 -16.71 23.05 -7.62
C ASN A 107 -16.81 22.55 -6.18
N GLU A 108 -17.72 21.61 -5.90
CA GLU A 108 -17.79 20.95 -4.59
C GLU A 108 -16.58 20.03 -4.35
N GLY A 109 -16.17 19.28 -5.38
CA GLY A 109 -14.99 18.42 -5.33
C GLY A 109 -13.70 19.21 -5.15
N PHE A 110 -13.59 20.39 -5.76
CA PHE A 110 -12.45 21.30 -5.59
C PHE A 110 -12.23 21.66 -4.12
N LYS A 111 -13.30 22.04 -3.41
CA LYS A 111 -13.20 22.36 -1.99
C LYS A 111 -12.91 21.13 -1.14
N LYS A 112 -13.74 20.09 -1.26
CA LYS A 112 -13.70 18.93 -0.35
C LYS A 112 -12.55 17.96 -0.61
N GLN A 113 -12.18 17.76 -1.88
CA GLN A 113 -11.20 16.74 -2.26
C GLN A 113 -9.79 17.31 -2.46
N LEU A 114 -9.65 18.63 -2.65
CA LEU A 114 -8.36 19.28 -2.88
C LEU A 114 -8.02 20.32 -1.80
N CYS A 115 -8.79 21.41 -1.67
CA CYS A 115 -8.46 22.49 -0.74
C CYS A 115 -8.46 22.06 0.73
N GLU A 116 -9.56 21.48 1.22
CA GLU A 116 -9.70 21.03 2.61
C GLU A 116 -8.58 20.07 3.07
N PRO A 117 -8.27 18.97 2.35
CA PRO A 117 -7.21 18.06 2.80
C PRO A 117 -5.82 18.68 2.69
N VAL A 118 -5.55 19.52 1.69
CA VAL A 118 -4.23 20.18 1.55
C VAL A 118 -4.04 21.22 2.65
N ASN A 119 -4.99 22.15 2.84
CA ASN A 119 -4.88 23.20 3.85
C ASN A 119 -4.88 22.67 5.29
N LYS A 120 -5.47 21.49 5.52
CA LYS A 120 -5.44 20.84 6.84
C LYS A 120 -4.02 20.40 7.25
N TYR A 121 -3.14 20.10 6.30
CA TYR A 121 -1.83 19.51 6.56
C TYR A 121 -0.66 20.37 6.09
N PHE A 122 -0.88 21.22 5.10
CA PHE A 122 0.09 22.14 4.55
C PHE A 122 -0.39 23.57 4.77
N ASP A 123 0.49 24.41 5.30
CA ASP A 123 0.22 25.82 5.55
C ASP A 123 0.66 26.64 4.33
N PHE A 124 -0.11 26.53 3.25
CA PHE A 124 0.13 27.27 2.02
C PHE A 124 -0.73 28.53 1.97
N ASP A 125 -0.09 29.69 1.99
CA ASP A 125 -0.77 30.97 1.81
C ASP A 125 -1.48 31.01 0.45
N ASN A 126 -2.75 31.43 0.47
CA ASN A 126 -3.58 31.65 -0.72
C ASN A 126 -3.72 30.43 -1.66
N PHE A 127 -3.49 29.20 -1.18
CA PHE A 127 -3.53 27.98 -2.00
C PHE A 127 -4.82 27.89 -2.85
N ASP A 128 -5.97 28.07 -2.22
CA ASP A 128 -7.27 27.99 -2.88
C ASP A 128 -7.40 28.98 -4.05
N CYS A 129 -6.88 30.20 -3.86
CA CYS A 129 -6.89 31.25 -4.88
C CYS A 129 -5.96 30.91 -6.04
N GLU A 130 -4.72 30.50 -5.75
CA GLU A 130 -3.73 30.14 -6.77
C GLU A 130 -4.18 28.95 -7.61
N VAL A 131 -4.71 27.90 -6.98
CA VAL A 131 -5.19 26.72 -7.72
C VAL A 131 -6.44 27.05 -8.54
N GLU A 132 -7.31 27.93 -8.06
CA GLU A 132 -8.48 28.38 -8.84
C GLU A 132 -8.05 29.21 -10.07
N LEU A 133 -7.05 30.10 -9.93
CA LEU A 133 -6.46 30.80 -11.06
C LEU A 133 -5.84 29.82 -12.06
N TRP A 134 -5.09 28.84 -11.56
CA TRP A 134 -4.46 27.81 -12.37
C TRP A 134 -5.49 26.98 -13.13
N ARG A 135 -6.59 26.60 -12.46
CA ARG A 135 -7.72 25.87 -13.03
C ARG A 135 -8.35 26.67 -14.18
N ARG A 136 -8.60 27.97 -13.99
CA ARG A 136 -9.12 28.86 -15.04
C ARG A 136 -8.17 28.98 -16.22
N SER A 137 -6.87 29.12 -15.95
CA SER A 137 -5.85 29.16 -17.00
C SER A 137 -5.92 27.92 -17.90
N TRP A 138 -6.04 26.73 -17.31
CA TRP A 138 -6.16 25.49 -18.08
C TRP A 138 -7.50 25.29 -18.80
N MET A 139 -8.58 25.91 -18.32
CA MET A 139 -9.86 25.89 -19.04
C MET A 139 -9.81 26.78 -20.30
N ASN A 140 -8.98 27.82 -20.29
CA ASN A 140 -8.85 28.76 -21.39
C ASN A 140 -7.80 28.35 -22.44
N THR A 141 -6.97 27.35 -22.14
CA THR A 141 -6.04 26.76 -23.11
C THR A 141 -6.71 25.63 -23.87
N ASP A 142 -6.97 25.84 -25.15
CA ASP A 142 -7.27 24.75 -26.09
C ASP A 142 -6.01 23.91 -26.28
N PHE A 143 -5.97 22.71 -25.69
CA PHE A 143 -4.97 21.71 -26.07
C PHE A 143 -5.30 21.19 -27.48
N ASN A 144 -4.92 21.95 -28.50
CA ASN A 144 -4.87 21.49 -29.89
C ASN A 144 -3.72 20.49 -30.06
N GLY A 145 -3.78 19.33 -29.39
CA GLY A 145 -3.07 18.09 -29.73
C GLY A 145 -1.55 18.12 -29.96
N ASP A 146 -0.86 19.26 -29.82
CA ASP A 146 0.55 19.34 -30.15
C ASP A 146 1.34 18.68 -29.03
N PRO A 147 2.11 17.62 -29.35
CA PRO A 147 2.93 16.96 -28.36
C PRO A 147 3.92 17.99 -27.84
N CYS A 148 3.97 18.11 -26.51
CA CYS A 148 4.99 18.88 -25.81
C CYS A 148 6.35 18.49 -26.41
N ILE A 149 6.99 19.43 -27.13
CA ILE A 149 8.34 19.23 -27.64
C ILE A 149 9.24 19.32 -26.41
N CYS A 150 9.52 18.16 -25.83
CA CYS A 150 10.61 17.95 -24.88
C CYS A 150 11.95 18.24 -25.57
#